data_AF-A0A925RZ64-F1
#
_entry.id   AF-A0A925RZ64-F1
#
_cell.length_a   1.000
_cell.length_b   1.000
_cell.length_c   1.000
_cell.angle_alpha   90.00
_cell.angle_beta   90.00
_cell.angle_gamma   90.00
#
_symmetry.space_group_name_H-M   'P 1'
#
loop_
_entity.id
_entity.type
_entity.pdbx_description
1 polymer ?
#
loop_
_entity_poly.entity_id
_entity_poly.type
_entity_poly.pdbx_seq_one_letter_code
_entity_poly.pdbx_strand_id
1 'polypeptide(L)'
;PKLDPLFQPDHGTAAGLRAPANGRPVVLFGSTFTERLSAAPHLHGAIAADIARGDRYWLLTLHPKCAPELFARYRALAGANACFVEPEAVMSAQRAADVLVADTTSLVSEFVVQHKPVVTFRNRAPKPHMLDFDDPAQLSSMLELAFAPPATLRAAIAAYADAIHPYRDGRSSQRVLEATERLLSGALGPLRRKPLASVLRALKIRAALGYWGPSA
;
A
#
# COMPACT_ATOMS: atom_id res chain seq x y z
N PRO A 1 -3.63 13.16 2.69
CA PRO A 1 -3.57 13.35 4.16
C PRO A 1 -2.90 12.17 4.88
N LYS A 2 -3.46 10.95 4.78
CA LYS A 2 -2.90 9.74 5.40
C LYS A 2 -1.40 9.53 5.11
N LEU A 3 -0.98 9.82 3.87
CA LEU A 3 0.37 9.58 3.38
C LEU A 3 1.35 10.72 3.67
N ASP A 4 0.89 11.83 4.26
CA ASP A 4 1.79 12.95 4.58
C ASP A 4 3.02 12.52 5.41
N PRO A 5 2.91 11.62 6.40
CA PRO A 5 4.07 11.18 7.16
C PRO A 5 5.09 10.37 6.36
N LEU A 6 4.79 9.92 5.13
CA LEU A 6 5.81 9.36 4.22
C LEU A 6 6.81 10.42 3.75
N PHE A 7 6.44 11.70 3.80
CA PHE A 7 7.22 12.83 3.29
C PHE A 7 7.70 13.78 4.40
N GLN A 8 7.44 13.44 5.66
CA GLN A 8 7.89 14.19 6.84
C GLN A 8 9.08 13.46 7.52
N PRO A 9 9.78 14.09 8.47
CA PRO A 9 10.73 13.39 9.33
C PRO A 9 10.04 12.24 10.10
N ASP A 10 10.68 11.07 10.19
CA ASP A 10 10.15 9.89 10.92
C ASP A 10 10.96 9.56 12.19
N HIS A 11 11.79 10.51 12.63
CA HIS A 11 12.65 10.41 13.81
C HIS A 11 13.49 9.12 13.87
N GLY A 12 13.89 8.58 12.71
CA GLY A 12 14.74 7.40 12.63
C GLY A 12 14.01 6.06 12.72
N THR A 13 12.67 6.05 12.76
CA THR A 13 11.91 4.79 12.88
C THR A 13 12.13 3.88 11.67
N ALA A 14 12.10 4.41 10.44
CA ALA A 14 12.39 3.61 9.26
C ALA A 14 13.87 3.18 9.21
N ALA A 15 14.78 4.04 9.66
CA ALA A 15 16.20 3.71 9.76
C ALA A 15 16.45 2.55 10.74
N GLY A 16 15.74 2.52 11.87
CA GLY A 16 15.79 1.43 12.84
C GLY A 16 15.29 0.10 12.25
N LEU A 17 14.21 0.11 11.49
CA LEU A 17 13.71 -1.08 10.78
C LEU A 17 14.67 -1.56 9.69
N ARG A 18 15.40 -0.64 9.04
CA ARG A 18 16.38 -0.95 7.99
C ARG A 18 17.73 -1.39 8.56
N ALA A 19 18.13 -0.96 9.75
CA ALA A 19 19.46 -1.20 10.30
C ALA A 19 19.90 -2.68 10.29
N PRO A 20 19.04 -3.67 10.67
CA PRO A 20 19.43 -5.09 10.61
C PRO A 20 19.69 -5.63 9.20
N ALA A 21 19.22 -4.93 8.16
CA ALA A 21 19.54 -5.28 6.78
C ALA A 21 21.04 -5.15 6.48
N ASN A 22 21.80 -4.34 7.24
CA ASN A 22 23.24 -4.20 7.10
C ASN A 22 23.69 -3.96 5.64
N GLY A 23 23.03 -3.02 4.97
CA GLY A 23 23.30 -2.67 3.56
C GLY A 23 22.63 -3.55 2.51
N ARG A 24 22.01 -4.68 2.91
CA ARG A 24 21.24 -5.53 1.98
C ARG A 24 19.96 -4.82 1.49
N PRO A 25 19.47 -5.16 0.29
CA PRO A 25 18.18 -4.67 -0.18
C PRO A 25 17.04 -5.13 0.73
N VAL A 26 16.05 -4.26 0.95
CA VAL A 26 14.93 -4.50 1.86
C VAL A 26 13.64 -4.73 1.09
N VAL A 27 12.97 -5.84 1.36
CA VAL A 27 11.64 -6.18 0.80
C VAL A 27 10.59 -6.03 1.90
N LEU A 28 9.50 -5.32 1.61
CA LEU A 28 8.28 -5.35 2.43
C LEU A 28 7.31 -6.35 1.83
N PHE A 29 6.82 -7.30 2.62
CA PHE A 29 5.69 -8.15 2.26
C PHE A 29 4.43 -7.70 2.98
N GLY A 30 3.33 -7.56 2.24
CA GLY A 30 2.02 -7.26 2.81
C GLY A 30 0.87 -7.94 2.07
N SER A 31 -0.09 -8.52 2.81
CA SER A 31 -1.19 -9.28 2.20
C SER A 31 -2.54 -9.00 2.85
N THR A 32 -3.59 -9.03 2.03
CA THR A 32 -4.99 -8.98 2.46
C THR A 32 -5.42 -10.27 3.19
N PHE A 33 -6.54 -10.16 3.90
CA PHE A 33 -7.16 -11.27 4.64
C PHE A 33 -8.20 -12.06 3.82
N THR A 34 -8.65 -11.54 2.67
CA THR A 34 -9.66 -12.21 1.85
C THR A 34 -9.03 -13.43 1.19
N GLU A 35 -9.41 -14.63 1.62
CA GLU A 35 -8.79 -15.90 1.23
C GLU A 35 -8.50 -16.02 -0.27
N ARG A 36 -9.51 -15.73 -1.12
CA ARG A 36 -9.39 -15.83 -2.59
C ARG A 36 -8.44 -14.81 -3.22
N LEU A 37 -8.05 -13.77 -2.48
CA LEU A 37 -7.22 -12.66 -2.95
C LEU A 37 -5.89 -12.58 -2.18
N SER A 38 -5.69 -13.40 -1.15
CA SER A 38 -4.57 -13.30 -0.23
C SER A 38 -3.32 -13.95 -0.83
N ALA A 39 -2.21 -13.23 -0.89
CA ALA A 39 -0.90 -13.82 -1.21
C ALA A 39 -0.31 -14.63 -0.04
N ALA A 40 -0.69 -14.32 1.21
CA ALA A 40 -0.03 -14.85 2.40
C ALA A 40 0.03 -16.39 2.45
N PRO A 41 -1.03 -17.15 2.15
CA PRO A 41 -0.97 -18.61 2.17
C PRO A 41 -0.04 -19.18 1.09
N HIS A 42 0.04 -18.52 -0.06
CA HIS A 42 0.68 -19.04 -1.27
C HIS A 42 2.17 -18.70 -1.35
N LEU A 43 2.57 -17.49 -0.91
CA LEU A 43 3.95 -17.04 -1.00
C LEU A 43 4.81 -17.42 0.20
N HIS A 44 4.23 -17.95 1.28
CA HIS A 44 4.97 -18.25 2.53
C HIS A 44 6.22 -19.11 2.28
N GLY A 45 6.11 -20.19 1.51
CA GLY A 45 7.25 -21.08 1.22
C GLY A 45 8.35 -20.40 0.38
N ALA A 46 7.96 -19.63 -0.64
CA ALA A 46 8.91 -18.90 -1.49
C ALA A 46 9.62 -17.78 -0.72
N ILE A 47 8.88 -17.05 0.14
CA ILE A 47 9.45 -16.02 1.02
C ILE A 47 10.40 -16.66 2.04
N ALA A 48 10.02 -17.79 2.66
CA ALA A 48 10.88 -18.50 3.60
C ALA A 48 12.20 -18.95 2.95
N ALA A 49 12.14 -19.45 1.71
CA ALA A 49 13.33 -19.81 0.95
C ALA A 49 14.22 -18.59 0.66
N ASP A 50 13.64 -17.44 0.27
CA ASP A 50 14.38 -16.20 0.03
C ASP A 50 15.05 -15.67 1.30
N ILE A 51 14.34 -15.69 2.43
CA ILE A 51 14.86 -15.33 3.76
C ILE A 51 16.04 -16.23 4.13
N ALA A 52 15.95 -17.54 3.86
CA ALA A 52 17.02 -18.50 4.15
C ALA A 52 18.30 -18.25 3.34
N ARG A 53 18.19 -17.77 2.08
CA ARG A 53 19.38 -17.38 1.29
C ARG A 53 20.09 -16.16 1.87
N GLY A 54 19.34 -15.22 2.44
CA GLY A 54 19.90 -14.07 3.18
C GLY A 54 20.45 -12.93 2.33
N ASP A 55 20.24 -12.98 1.01
CA ASP A 55 20.62 -11.92 0.05
C ASP A 55 19.88 -10.59 0.32
N ARG A 56 18.70 -10.69 0.95
CA ARG A 56 17.77 -9.59 1.21
C ARG A 56 17.30 -9.62 2.65
N TYR A 57 16.81 -8.49 3.11
CA TYR A 57 16.15 -8.38 4.41
C TYR A 57 14.64 -8.17 4.24
N TRP A 58 13.84 -8.98 4.93
CA TRP A 58 12.39 -8.97 4.79
C TRP A 58 11.70 -8.28 5.97
N LEU A 59 10.86 -7.30 5.67
CA LEU A 59 9.86 -6.77 6.58
C LEU A 59 8.52 -7.43 6.25
N LEU A 60 7.92 -8.12 7.21
CA LEU A 60 6.72 -8.93 6.99
C LEU A 60 5.54 -8.31 7.73
N THR A 61 4.43 -8.02 7.06
CA THR A 61 3.20 -7.56 7.70
C THR A 61 1.99 -8.27 7.11
N LEU A 62 0.94 -8.45 7.90
CA LEU A 62 -0.35 -8.97 7.43
C LEU A 62 -1.47 -8.01 7.82
N HIS A 63 -2.58 -8.04 7.07
CA HIS A 63 -3.76 -7.29 7.47
C HIS A 63 -4.27 -7.79 8.85
N PRO A 64 -4.71 -6.91 9.78
CA PRO A 64 -5.15 -7.31 11.13
C PRO A 64 -6.29 -8.35 11.18
N LYS A 65 -7.03 -8.50 10.08
CA LYS A 65 -8.11 -9.46 9.91
C LYS A 65 -7.66 -10.83 9.39
N CYS A 66 -6.36 -11.04 9.14
CA CYS A 66 -5.85 -12.35 8.74
C CYS A 66 -6.02 -13.36 9.87
N ALA A 67 -6.13 -14.64 9.50
CA ALA A 67 -6.28 -15.72 10.46
C ALA A 67 -5.06 -15.80 11.42
N PRO A 68 -5.24 -16.08 12.72
CA PRO A 68 -4.14 -16.17 13.69
C PRO A 68 -3.03 -17.14 13.29
N GLU A 69 -3.37 -18.22 12.59
CA GLU A 69 -2.44 -19.24 12.12
C GLU A 69 -1.47 -18.66 11.08
N LEU A 70 -1.95 -17.76 10.21
CA LEU A 70 -1.09 -17.05 9.26
C LEU A 70 -0.14 -16.10 9.99
N PHE A 71 -0.61 -15.38 11.00
CA PHE A 71 0.26 -14.56 11.85
C PHE A 71 1.36 -15.39 12.49
N ALA A 72 1.03 -16.54 13.08
CA ALA A 72 2.01 -17.44 13.68
C ALA A 72 3.06 -17.90 12.65
N ARG A 73 2.61 -18.31 11.45
CA ARG A 73 3.49 -18.75 10.36
C ARG A 73 4.46 -17.66 9.88
N TYR A 74 4.02 -16.41 9.76
CA TYR A 74 4.87 -15.31 9.30
C TYR A 74 5.76 -14.76 10.41
N ARG A 75 5.28 -14.71 11.67
CA ARG A 75 6.13 -14.36 12.82
C ARG A 75 7.26 -15.37 13.01
N ALA A 76 7.01 -16.66 12.75
CA ALA A 76 8.04 -17.70 12.80
C ALA A 76 9.16 -17.54 11.75
N LEU A 77 8.97 -16.71 10.71
CA LEU A 77 10.02 -16.39 9.73
C LEU A 77 11.00 -15.32 10.24
N ALA A 78 10.69 -14.61 11.33
CA ALA A 78 11.55 -13.58 11.87
C ALA A 78 12.90 -14.15 12.36
N GLY A 79 13.98 -13.41 12.16
CA GLY A 79 15.34 -13.83 12.48
C GLY A 79 16.39 -12.89 11.89
N ALA A 80 17.57 -13.43 11.53
CA ALA A 80 18.69 -12.62 11.02
C ALA A 80 18.39 -11.89 9.68
N ASN A 81 17.45 -12.42 8.90
CA ASN A 81 17.14 -11.94 7.55
C ASN A 81 15.70 -11.45 7.41
N ALA A 82 14.92 -11.42 8.49
CA ALA A 82 13.55 -10.95 8.46
C ALA A 82 13.05 -10.45 9.82
N CYS A 83 12.08 -9.53 9.79
CA CYS A 83 11.35 -9.07 10.97
C CYS A 83 9.86 -8.98 10.65
N PHE A 84 9.03 -9.38 11.62
CA PHE A 84 7.59 -9.16 11.54
C PHE A 84 7.25 -7.76 12.07
N VAL A 85 6.53 -6.98 11.28
CA VAL A 85 6.14 -5.60 11.55
C VAL A 85 4.66 -5.58 11.90
N GLU A 86 4.34 -5.00 13.06
CA GLU A 86 2.96 -4.81 13.48
C GLU A 86 2.28 -3.67 12.69
N PRO A 87 0.95 -3.68 12.55
CA PRO A 87 0.19 -2.75 11.71
C PRO A 87 0.51 -1.25 11.94
N GLU A 88 0.82 -0.87 13.17
CA GLU A 88 1.13 0.50 13.58
C GLU A 88 2.44 1.00 12.97
N ALA A 89 3.39 0.10 12.70
CA ALA A 89 4.70 0.40 12.14
C ALA A 89 4.78 0.22 10.61
N VAL A 90 3.67 -0.14 9.96
CA VAL A 90 3.64 -0.42 8.50
C VAL A 90 4.10 0.78 7.67
N MET A 91 3.76 2.01 8.06
CA MET A 91 4.18 3.20 7.31
C MET A 91 5.70 3.41 7.41
N SER A 92 6.30 3.15 8.57
CA SER A 92 7.76 3.15 8.74
C SER A 92 8.42 2.02 7.95
N ALA A 93 7.79 0.85 7.86
CA ALA A 93 8.28 -0.25 7.03
C ALA A 93 8.21 0.08 5.53
N GLN A 94 7.15 0.76 5.07
CA GLN A 94 7.04 1.25 3.69
C GLN A 94 8.18 2.23 3.36
N ARG A 95 8.59 3.08 4.32
CA ARG A 95 9.74 3.98 4.15
C ARG A 95 11.07 3.22 4.12
N ALA A 96 11.21 2.22 4.99
CA ALA A 96 12.43 1.43 5.14
C ALA A 96 12.71 0.51 3.94
N ALA A 97 11.67 -0.02 3.30
CA ALA A 97 11.77 -0.99 2.21
C ALA A 97 12.09 -0.33 0.86
N ASP A 98 12.74 -1.11 -0.01
CA ASP A 98 13.13 -0.72 -1.37
C ASP A 98 12.12 -1.25 -2.41
N VAL A 99 11.54 -2.43 -2.15
CA VAL A 99 10.52 -3.09 -2.98
C VAL A 99 9.37 -3.57 -2.10
N LEU A 100 8.14 -3.46 -2.59
CA LEU A 100 6.96 -4.08 -1.99
C LEU A 100 6.59 -5.36 -2.75
N VAL A 101 6.35 -6.45 -2.03
CA VAL A 101 5.64 -7.65 -2.51
C VAL A 101 4.26 -7.68 -1.86
N ALA A 102 3.21 -7.74 -2.67
CA ALA A 102 1.84 -7.62 -2.20
C ALA A 102 0.83 -8.42 -3.03
N ASP A 103 -0.42 -8.48 -2.60
CA ASP A 103 -1.55 -8.93 -3.43
C ASP A 103 -2.34 -7.72 -3.96
N THR A 104 -3.66 -7.68 -3.75
CA THR A 104 -4.54 -6.55 -4.08
C THR A 104 -4.72 -5.56 -2.91
N THR A 105 -3.86 -5.62 -1.90
CA THR A 105 -3.89 -4.73 -0.72
C THR A 105 -3.71 -3.25 -1.08
N SER A 106 -4.26 -2.35 -0.24
CA SER A 106 -4.07 -0.91 -0.39
C SER A 106 -2.62 -0.47 -0.24
N LEU A 107 -1.75 -1.30 0.35
CA LEU A 107 -0.32 -0.98 0.45
C LEU A 107 0.32 -0.72 -0.92
N VAL A 108 -0.20 -1.30 -1.99
CA VAL A 108 0.33 -1.06 -3.35
C VAL A 108 0.24 0.41 -3.73
N SER A 109 -0.92 1.05 -3.55
CA SER A 109 -1.09 2.47 -3.85
C SER A 109 -0.42 3.37 -2.83
N GLU A 110 -0.25 2.94 -1.59
CA GLU A 110 0.46 3.70 -0.55
C GLU A 110 1.98 3.67 -0.75
N PHE A 111 2.54 2.57 -1.25
CA PHE A 111 3.98 2.41 -1.45
C PHE A 111 4.47 3.10 -2.72
N VAL A 112 3.70 2.99 -3.81
CA VAL A 112 4.10 3.50 -5.14
C VAL A 112 4.29 5.03 -5.15
N VAL A 113 3.64 5.78 -4.25
CA VAL A 113 3.83 7.26 -4.16
C VAL A 113 5.27 7.66 -3.82
N GLN A 114 6.04 6.73 -3.24
CA GLN A 114 7.47 6.90 -2.96
C GLN A 114 8.35 6.60 -4.18
N HIS A 115 7.76 6.33 -5.35
CA HIS A 115 8.44 5.91 -6.59
C HIS A 115 9.23 4.60 -6.47
N LYS A 116 8.76 3.72 -5.60
CA LYS A 116 9.40 2.43 -5.36
C LYS A 116 8.66 1.30 -6.11
N PRO A 117 9.39 0.29 -6.64
CA PRO A 117 8.80 -0.82 -7.36
C PRO A 117 7.83 -1.66 -6.53
N VAL A 118 6.75 -2.11 -7.17
CA VAL A 118 5.74 -3.00 -6.57
C VAL A 118 5.65 -4.30 -7.37
N VAL A 119 5.84 -5.41 -6.68
CA VAL A 119 5.65 -6.77 -7.16
C VAL A 119 4.33 -7.27 -6.58
N THR A 120 3.43 -7.75 -7.43
CA THR A 120 2.11 -8.21 -6.99
C THR A 120 1.87 -9.67 -7.35
N PHE A 121 1.19 -10.40 -6.46
CA PHE A 121 0.81 -11.79 -6.69
C PHE A 121 -0.69 -11.87 -6.90
N ARG A 122 -1.09 -12.33 -8.09
CA ARG A 122 -2.49 -12.49 -8.51
C ARG A 122 -3.33 -11.25 -8.22
N ASN A 123 -2.80 -10.07 -8.54
CA ASN A 123 -3.53 -8.84 -8.33
C ASN A 123 -4.84 -8.88 -9.13
N ARG A 124 -5.94 -8.41 -8.53
CA ARG A 124 -7.26 -8.46 -9.17
C ARG A 124 -7.35 -7.57 -10.41
N ALA A 125 -6.55 -6.51 -10.48
CA ALA A 125 -6.55 -5.58 -11.60
C ALA A 125 -5.12 -5.07 -11.86
N PRO A 126 -4.22 -5.92 -12.41
CA PRO A 126 -2.83 -5.55 -12.67
C PRO A 126 -2.75 -4.29 -13.52
N LYS A 127 -1.76 -3.44 -13.22
CA LYS A 127 -1.53 -2.16 -13.90
C LYS A 127 -0.09 -2.06 -14.41
N PRO A 128 0.21 -1.17 -15.37
CA PRO A 128 1.56 -1.04 -15.94
C PRO A 128 2.69 -0.76 -14.94
N HIS A 129 2.38 -0.23 -13.75
CA HIS A 129 3.37 0.03 -12.70
C HIS A 129 3.63 -1.19 -11.79
N MET A 130 2.91 -2.29 -12.00
CA MET A 130 2.97 -3.50 -11.17
C MET A 130 3.68 -4.62 -11.93
N LEU A 131 4.59 -5.32 -11.25
CA LEU A 131 5.13 -6.60 -11.70
C LEU A 131 4.24 -7.71 -11.15
N ASP A 132 3.17 -8.05 -11.88
CA ASP A 132 2.21 -9.06 -11.45
C ASP A 132 2.58 -10.46 -11.93
N PHE A 133 2.45 -11.45 -11.03
CA PHE A 133 2.75 -12.86 -11.30
C PHE A 133 1.77 -13.78 -10.56
N ASP A 134 1.65 -15.04 -10.97
CA ASP A 134 0.64 -15.99 -10.45
C ASP A 134 1.18 -17.34 -9.97
N ASP A 135 2.48 -17.58 -10.14
CA ASP A 135 3.23 -18.75 -9.66
C ASP A 135 4.29 -18.35 -8.60
N PRO A 136 4.21 -18.85 -7.35
CA PRO A 136 5.21 -18.58 -6.32
C PRO A 136 6.66 -18.85 -6.73
N ALA A 137 6.92 -19.78 -7.66
CA ALA A 137 8.28 -20.06 -8.15
C ALA A 137 8.92 -18.87 -8.88
N GLN A 138 8.11 -17.93 -9.38
CA GLN A 138 8.57 -16.73 -10.08
C GLN A 138 8.95 -15.59 -9.13
N LEU A 139 8.76 -15.72 -7.81
CA LEU A 139 9.03 -14.63 -6.86
C LEU A 139 10.47 -14.10 -6.98
N SER A 140 11.47 -14.98 -7.13
CA SER A 140 12.88 -14.56 -7.24
C SER A 140 13.13 -13.70 -8.47
N SER A 141 12.62 -14.11 -9.64
CA SER A 141 12.82 -13.37 -10.89
C SER A 141 12.06 -12.03 -10.88
N MET A 142 10.88 -11.98 -10.26
CA MET A 142 10.15 -10.72 -10.07
C MET A 142 10.89 -9.76 -9.15
N LEU A 143 11.53 -10.26 -8.09
CA LEU A 143 12.38 -9.45 -7.22
C LEU A 143 13.62 -8.93 -7.94
N GLU A 144 14.30 -9.77 -8.73
CA GLU A 144 15.44 -9.33 -9.55
C GLU A 144 15.07 -8.18 -10.48
N LEU A 145 13.93 -8.30 -11.18
CA LEU A 145 13.41 -7.24 -12.04
C LEU A 145 13.02 -5.99 -11.24
N ALA A 146 12.45 -6.15 -10.04
CA ALA A 146 12.08 -5.04 -9.18
C ALA A 146 13.28 -4.27 -8.63
N PHE A 147 14.39 -4.94 -8.33
CA PHE A 147 15.63 -4.28 -7.87
C PHE A 147 16.43 -3.65 -9.00
N ALA A 148 16.18 -4.05 -10.25
CA ALA A 148 16.74 -3.44 -11.46
C ALA A 148 15.63 -3.03 -12.46
N PRO A 149 14.71 -2.13 -12.08
CA PRO A 149 13.49 -1.90 -12.84
C PRO A 149 13.82 -1.23 -14.18
N PRO A 150 13.30 -1.70 -15.33
CA PRO A 150 13.55 -1.06 -16.62
C PRO A 150 12.97 0.36 -16.66
N ALA A 151 13.45 1.18 -17.60
CA ALA A 151 12.99 2.57 -17.73
C ALA A 151 11.47 2.69 -17.91
N THR A 152 10.87 1.74 -18.63
CA THR A 152 9.41 1.65 -18.84
C THR A 152 8.65 1.47 -17.53
N LEU A 153 9.10 0.57 -16.66
CA LEU A 153 8.49 0.34 -15.35
C LEU A 153 8.64 1.57 -14.44
N ARG A 154 9.82 2.19 -14.41
CA ARG A 154 10.05 3.42 -13.64
C ARG A 154 9.13 4.56 -14.09
N ALA A 155 8.94 4.73 -15.41
CA ALA A 155 8.04 5.72 -15.96
C ALA A 155 6.57 5.44 -15.59
N ALA A 156 6.14 4.17 -15.65
CA ALA A 156 4.79 3.77 -15.24
C ALA A 156 4.53 4.01 -13.74
N ILE A 157 5.52 3.71 -12.88
CA ILE A 157 5.48 3.99 -11.44
C ILE A 157 5.31 5.49 -11.20
N ALA A 158 6.15 6.32 -11.81
CA ALA A 158 6.07 7.78 -11.65
C ALA A 158 4.73 8.33 -12.12
N ALA A 159 4.27 7.92 -13.32
CA ALA A 159 3.01 8.37 -13.89
C ALA A 159 1.81 8.02 -12.99
N TYR A 160 1.77 6.79 -12.44
CA TYR A 160 0.69 6.40 -11.54
C TYR A 160 0.78 7.12 -10.19
N ALA A 161 1.96 7.23 -9.61
CA ALA A 161 2.19 7.95 -8.36
C ALA A 161 1.73 9.41 -8.46
N ASP A 162 2.11 10.12 -9.52
CA ASP A 162 1.71 11.52 -9.76
C ASP A 162 0.20 11.65 -9.99
N ALA A 163 -0.43 10.67 -10.63
CA ALA A 163 -1.87 10.68 -10.88
C ALA A 163 -2.70 10.55 -9.60
N ILE A 164 -2.24 9.75 -8.63
CA ILE A 164 -2.99 9.50 -7.38
C ILE A 164 -2.55 10.38 -6.22
N HIS A 165 -1.32 10.90 -6.25
CA HIS A 165 -0.73 11.70 -5.18
C HIS A 165 0.24 12.76 -5.73
N PRO A 166 -0.28 13.86 -6.30
CA PRO A 166 0.53 14.86 -7.01
C PRO A 166 1.44 15.71 -6.10
N TYR A 167 1.25 15.65 -4.78
CA TYR A 167 2.04 16.40 -3.80
C TYR A 167 2.91 15.45 -2.99
N ARG A 168 4.16 15.83 -2.72
CA ARG A 168 5.12 15.04 -1.92
C ARG A 168 5.76 15.86 -0.81
N ASP A 169 5.11 16.93 -0.39
CA ASP A 169 5.60 17.85 0.64
C ASP A 169 5.08 17.51 2.04
N GLY A 170 4.25 16.46 2.16
CA GLY A 170 3.65 16.06 3.42
C GLY A 170 2.67 17.10 4.00
N ARG A 171 2.07 17.96 3.17
CA ARG A 171 1.15 19.03 3.60
C ARG A 171 -0.28 18.84 3.10
N SER A 172 -0.66 17.65 2.66
CA SER A 172 -2.02 17.42 2.15
C SER A 172 -3.08 17.64 3.23
N SER A 173 -2.79 17.30 4.49
CA SER A 173 -3.70 17.50 5.62
C SER A 173 -3.91 18.99 5.88
N GLN A 174 -2.83 19.77 5.85
CA GLN A 174 -2.90 21.23 5.95
C GLN A 174 -3.78 21.81 4.83
N ARG A 175 -3.59 21.38 3.57
CA ARG A 175 -4.41 21.85 2.45
C ARG A 175 -5.90 21.56 2.63
N VAL A 176 -6.24 20.40 3.20
CA VAL A 176 -7.64 20.05 3.50
C VAL A 176 -8.20 20.97 4.60
N LEU A 177 -7.45 21.23 5.66
CA LEU A 177 -7.87 22.16 6.72
C LEU A 177 -8.04 23.59 6.20
N GLU A 178 -7.09 24.08 5.40
CA GLU A 178 -7.17 25.41 4.77
C GLU A 178 -8.39 25.52 3.84
N ALA A 179 -8.67 24.49 3.05
CA ALA A 179 -9.85 24.46 2.19
C ALA A 179 -11.16 24.48 3.00
N THR A 180 -11.22 23.76 4.12
CA THR A 180 -12.36 23.76 5.03
C THR A 180 -12.56 25.14 5.66
N GLU A 181 -11.49 25.79 6.13
CA GLU A 181 -11.57 27.14 6.70
C GLU A 181 -12.04 28.17 5.67
N ARG A 182 -11.54 28.08 4.43
CA ARG A 182 -11.99 28.93 3.32
C ARG A 182 -13.46 28.71 2.98
N LEU A 183 -13.97 27.48 3.13
CA LEU A 183 -15.39 27.20 2.94
C LEU A 183 -16.23 27.86 4.05
N LEU A 184 -15.83 27.69 5.30
CA LEU A 184 -16.54 28.20 6.47
C LEU A 184 -16.56 29.74 6.52
N SER A 185 -15.45 30.38 6.16
CA SER A 185 -15.34 31.85 6.06
C SER A 185 -16.06 32.44 4.84
N GLY A 186 -16.61 31.61 3.95
CA GLY A 186 -17.27 32.07 2.72
C GLY A 186 -16.31 32.49 1.60
N ALA A 187 -15.00 32.31 1.78
CA ALA A 187 -13.97 32.67 0.80
C ALA A 187 -14.02 31.82 -0.49
N LEU A 188 -14.72 30.68 -0.49
CA LEU A 188 -14.99 29.87 -1.68
C LEU A 188 -16.26 30.31 -2.46
N GLY A 189 -17.00 31.29 -1.95
CA GLY A 189 -18.26 31.73 -2.53
C GLY A 189 -19.41 30.74 -2.32
N PRO A 190 -20.60 31.03 -2.87
CA PRO A 190 -21.76 30.16 -2.73
C PRO A 190 -21.54 28.85 -3.52
N LEU A 191 -21.84 27.72 -2.86
CA LEU A 191 -21.84 26.43 -3.53
C LEU A 191 -22.91 26.39 -4.62
N ARG A 192 -22.58 25.81 -5.78
CA ARG A 192 -23.56 25.55 -6.82
C ARG A 192 -24.69 24.67 -6.28
N ARG A 193 -25.91 24.92 -6.76
CA ARG A 193 -27.05 24.03 -6.50
C ARG A 193 -26.71 22.61 -6.96
N LYS A 194 -27.11 21.61 -6.17
CA LYS A 194 -26.98 20.21 -6.56
C LYS A 194 -27.72 19.97 -7.89
N PRO A 195 -27.15 19.20 -8.84
CA PRO A 195 -27.84 18.86 -10.07
C PRO A 195 -29.15 18.15 -9.78
N LEU A 196 -30.21 18.40 -10.57
CA LEU A 196 -31.51 17.70 -10.42
C LEU A 196 -31.37 16.18 -10.56
N ALA A 197 -30.40 15.71 -11.36
CA ALA A 197 -30.04 14.30 -11.46
C ALA A 197 -29.60 13.65 -10.13
N SER A 198 -29.15 14.44 -9.14
CA SER A 198 -28.82 13.93 -7.80
C SER A 198 -30.06 13.46 -7.05
N VAL A 199 -31.22 14.10 -7.27
CA VAL A 199 -32.50 13.69 -6.67
C VAL A 199 -32.93 12.34 -7.25
N LEU A 200 -32.88 12.19 -8.57
CA LEU A 200 -33.15 10.91 -9.23
C LEU A 200 -32.22 9.81 -8.73
N ARG A 201 -30.93 10.12 -8.56
CA ARG A 201 -29.94 9.17 -8.02
C ARG A 201 -30.26 8.78 -6.58
N ALA A 202 -30.66 9.73 -5.74
CA ALA A 202 -31.10 9.47 -4.36
C ALA A 202 -32.35 8.59 -4.31
N LEU A 203 -33.34 8.83 -5.17
CA LEU A 203 -34.55 8.00 -5.29
C LEU A 203 -34.21 6.57 -5.74
N LYS A 204 -33.29 6.41 -6.70
CA LYS A 204 -32.81 5.08 -7.12
C LYS A 204 -32.13 4.32 -5.98
N ILE A 205 -31.29 5.01 -5.19
CA ILE A 205 -30.62 4.40 -4.02
C ILE A 205 -31.66 3.98 -2.98
N ARG A 206 -32.64 4.84 -2.67
CA ARG A 206 -33.74 4.54 -1.76
C ARG A 206 -34.53 3.31 -2.20
N ALA A 207 -34.89 3.23 -3.47
CA ALA A 207 -35.57 2.07 -4.05
C ALA A 207 -34.74 0.80 -3.95
N ALA A 208 -33.45 0.85 -4.30
CA ALA A 208 -32.54 -0.30 -4.23
C ALA A 208 -32.32 -0.80 -2.79
N LEU A 209 -32.34 0.10 -1.81
CA LEU A 209 -32.19 -0.22 -0.38
C LEU A 209 -33.54 -0.51 0.32
N GLY A 210 -34.68 -0.33 -0.37
CA GLY A 210 -36.01 -0.44 0.24
C GLY A 210 -36.29 0.58 1.35
N TYR A 211 -35.51 1.67 1.44
CA TYR A 211 -35.59 2.64 2.52
C TYR A 211 -36.13 3.99 2.04
N TRP A 212 -37.32 4.37 2.53
CA TRP A 212 -38.01 5.61 2.18
C TRP A 212 -38.14 6.61 3.32
N GLY A 213 -37.43 6.37 4.44
CA GLY A 213 -37.45 7.25 5.60
C GLY A 213 -36.87 8.65 5.34
N PRO A 214 -36.90 9.54 6.35
CA PRO A 214 -36.35 10.88 6.23
C PRO A 214 -34.87 10.82 5.84
N SER A 215 -34.45 11.71 4.94
CA SER A 215 -33.02 11.93 4.70
C SER A 215 -32.48 12.67 5.92
N ALA A 216 -31.39 12.19 6.52
CA ALA A 216 -30.60 12.98 7.47
C ALA A 216 -30.03 14.23 6.80
#